data_AF-A0AAP0QTW3-F1
#
_entry.id   AF-A0AAP0QTW3-F1
#
_cell.length_a   1.000
_cell.length_b   1.000
_cell.length_c   1.000
_cell.angle_alpha   90.00
_cell.angle_beta   90.00
_cell.angle_gamma   90.00
#
_symmetry.space_group_name_H-M   'P 1'
#
loop_
_entity.id
_entity.type
_entity.pdbx_description
1 polymer ?
#
loop_
_entity_poly.entity_id
_entity_poly.type
_entity_poly.pdbx_seq_one_letter_code
_entity_poly.pdbx_strand_id
1 'polypeptide(L)'
;MGSSNGGGDEELKRMAELSKTLKEGERILAPTRRPDGTLRKPIRIRAGYVPQDEVAIYQSKGALLRKELTALQEAPPGYDPELDAKPKTKSVKRNERKKEKRQQV
;
A
#
# COMPACT_ATOMS: atom_id res chain seq x y z
N MET A 1 -13.26 29.83 -9.97
CA MET A 1 -11.90 30.24 -9.56
C MET A 1 -12.02 30.95 -8.23
N GLY A 2 -11.47 30.39 -7.15
CA GLY A 2 -11.60 30.97 -5.81
C GLY A 2 -10.36 30.63 -4.97
N SER A 3 -9.23 31.28 -5.27
CA SER A 3 -8.05 31.27 -4.41
C SER A 3 -8.06 32.50 -3.54
N SER A 4 -8.58 32.39 -2.32
CA SER A 4 -8.31 33.33 -1.24
C SER A 4 -7.11 32.84 -0.43
N ASN A 5 -5.90 33.10 -0.94
CA ASN A 5 -4.61 32.88 -0.26
C ASN A 5 -4.35 33.94 0.84
N GLY A 6 -5.35 34.27 1.66
CA GLY A 6 -5.23 35.32 2.69
C GLY A 6 -4.84 34.82 4.08
N GLY A 7 -4.87 33.50 4.32
CA GLY A 7 -4.69 32.91 5.66
C GLY A 7 -3.33 32.24 5.93
N GLY A 8 -2.44 32.16 4.93
CA GLY A 8 -1.20 31.38 5.02
C GLY A 8 -0.17 31.95 6.00
N ASP A 9 -0.09 33.28 6.12
CA ASP A 9 0.95 33.94 6.93
C ASP A 9 0.70 33.80 8.43
N GLU A 10 -0.57 33.92 8.86
CA GLU A 10 -0.99 33.65 10.24
C GLU A 10 -0.79 32.17 10.61
N GLU A 11 -1.02 31.25 9.67
CA GLU A 11 -0.80 29.82 9.87
C GLU A 11 0.67 29.45 10.03
N LEU A 12 1.54 30.00 9.17
CA LEU A 12 2.99 29.82 9.28
C LEU A 12 3.49 30.34 10.63
N LYS A 13 2.95 31.46 11.10
CA LYS A 13 3.30 32.03 12.40
C LYS A 13 2.84 31.15 13.57
N ARG A 14 1.60 30.66 13.57
CA ARG A 14 1.10 29.72 14.58
C ARG A 14 1.85 28.39 14.57
N MET A 15 2.22 27.90 13.39
CA MET A 15 3.05 26.70 13.26
C MET A 15 4.46 26.92 13.80
N ALA A 16 5.07 28.06 13.50
CA ALA A 16 6.37 28.45 14.03
C ALA A 16 6.34 28.64 15.55
N GLU A 17 5.22 29.08 16.12
CA GLU A 17 5.05 29.14 17.58
C GLU A 17 4.91 27.76 18.20
N LEU A 18 4.13 26.87 17.59
CA LEU A 18 3.97 25.49 18.07
C LEU A 18 5.24 24.66 17.91
N SER A 19 6.09 24.95 16.90
CA SER A 19 7.37 24.27 16.69
C SER A 19 8.42 24.65 17.72
N LYS A 20 8.38 25.87 18.27
CA LYS A 20 9.31 26.32 19.32
C LYS A 20 9.20 25.53 20.62
N THR A 21 8.04 24.93 20.90
CA THR A 21 7.83 24.15 22.13
C THR A 21 7.98 22.65 21.90
N LEU A 22 8.45 22.19 20.73
CA LEU A 22 8.66 20.76 20.50
C LEU A 22 9.92 20.28 21.23
N LYS A 23 9.79 19.12 21.87
CA LYS A 23 10.94 18.39 22.40
C LYS A 23 11.57 17.53 21.31
N GLU A 24 12.82 17.12 21.51
CA GLU A 24 13.55 16.29 20.56
C GLU A 24 12.76 15.03 20.17
N GLY A 25 12.57 14.83 18.86
CA GLY A 25 11.86 13.68 18.30
C GLY A 25 10.33 13.82 18.19
N GLU A 26 9.72 14.85 18.77
CA GLU A 26 8.30 15.17 18.52
C GLU A 26 8.12 15.70 17.09
N ARG A 27 6.92 15.52 16.52
CA ARG A 27 6.59 16.00 15.16
C ARG A 27 5.24 16.69 15.15
N ILE A 28 5.04 17.65 14.24
CA ILE A 28 3.73 18.27 14.01
C ILE A 28 3.25 17.93 12.60
N LEU A 29 2.01 17.45 12.49
CA LEU A 29 1.31 17.36 11.22
C LEU A 29 0.64 18.70 10.87
N ALA A 30 0.80 19.11 9.62
CA ALA A 30 0.25 20.35 9.09
C ALA A 30 -1.29 20.44 9.22
N PRO A 31 -1.87 21.65 9.33
CA PRO A 31 -3.31 21.84 9.33
C PRO A 31 -3.83 21.42 7.96
N THR A 32 -4.95 20.70 7.91
CA THR A 32 -5.55 20.26 6.65
C THR A 32 -6.87 20.98 6.39
N ARG A 33 -7.16 21.25 5.13
CA ARG A 33 -8.38 21.98 4.73
C ARG A 33 -9.59 21.04 4.69
N ARG A 34 -10.70 21.46 5.30
CA ARG A 34 -11.99 20.77 5.22
C ARG A 34 -12.72 21.11 3.91
N PRO A 35 -13.75 20.33 3.51
CA PRO A 35 -14.53 20.62 2.31
C PRO A 35 -15.25 21.99 2.32
N ASP A 36 -15.66 22.48 3.49
CA ASP A 36 -16.23 23.81 3.73
C ASP A 36 -15.18 24.93 3.69
N GLY A 37 -13.91 24.58 3.50
CA GLY A 37 -12.80 25.52 3.37
C GLY A 37 -12.14 25.92 4.69
N THR A 38 -12.73 25.58 5.84
CA THR A 38 -12.10 25.80 7.16
C THR A 38 -10.93 24.85 7.39
N LEU A 39 -10.00 25.21 8.28
CA LEU A 39 -8.81 24.42 8.56
C LEU A 39 -8.98 23.57 9.82
N ARG A 40 -8.43 22.35 9.77
CA ARG A 40 -8.29 21.48 10.94
C ARG A 40 -7.11 21.94 11.77
N LYS A 41 -7.18 21.78 13.09
CA LYS A 41 -6.05 22.09 13.96
C LYS A 41 -4.84 21.22 13.62
N PRO A 42 -3.61 21.72 13.82
CA PRO A 42 -2.40 20.91 13.72
C PRO A 42 -2.38 19.78 14.76
N ILE A 43 -1.75 18.67 14.41
CA ILE A 43 -1.69 17.47 15.26
C ILE A 43 -0.25 17.27 15.75
N ARG A 44 -0.06 17.13 17.07
CA ARG A 44 1.23 16.78 17.66
C ARG A 44 1.39 15.27 17.76
N ILE A 45 2.54 14.78 17.31
CA ILE A 45 2.96 13.38 17.35
C ILE A 45 4.07 13.25 18.40
N ARG A 46 3.91 12.30 19.32
CA ARG A 46 4.88 12.03 20.39
C ARG A 46 6.19 11.52 19.83
N ALA A 47 7.30 11.82 20.50
CA ALA A 47 8.60 11.25 20.16
C ALA A 47 8.56 9.71 20.18
N GLY A 48 9.12 9.09 19.14
CA GLY A 48 9.15 7.62 19.00
C GLY A 48 7.82 6.97 18.62
N TYR A 49 6.76 7.73 18.32
CA TYR A 49 5.52 7.15 17.79
C TYR A 49 5.72 6.59 16.38
N VAL A 50 5.44 5.30 16.21
CA VAL A 50 5.44 4.60 14.92
C VAL A 50 4.01 4.20 14.59
N PRO A 51 3.48 4.54 13.40
CA PRO A 51 2.15 4.11 12.97
C PRO A 51 2.00 2.59 12.96
N GLN A 52 0.82 2.10 13.32
CA GLN A 52 0.54 0.66 13.41
C GLN A 52 0.79 -0.11 12.10
N ASP A 53 0.61 0.55 10.96
CA ASP A 53 0.86 -0.02 9.63
C ASP A 53 2.35 -0.33 9.38
N GLU A 54 3.25 0.41 10.04
CA GLU A 54 4.70 0.22 9.97
C GLU A 54 5.22 -0.70 11.09
N VAL A 55 4.42 -0.93 12.14
CA VAL A 55 4.77 -1.85 13.22
C VAL A 55 4.71 -3.28 12.69
N ALA A 56 5.87 -3.92 12.58
CA ALA A 56 5.98 -5.31 12.15
C ALA A 56 5.12 -6.22 13.04
N ILE A 57 4.11 -6.85 12.44
CA ILE A 57 3.32 -7.88 13.12
C ILE A 57 4.25 -9.04 13.45
N TYR A 58 4.25 -9.46 14.70
CA TYR A 58 5.04 -10.61 15.14
C TYR A 58 4.72 -11.85 14.29
N GLN A 59 5.76 -12.47 13.75
CA GLN A 59 5.67 -13.73 13.03
C GLN A 59 6.49 -14.78 13.77
N SER A 60 5.88 -15.93 14.05
CA SER A 60 6.60 -17.03 14.68
C SER A 60 7.69 -17.56 13.74
N LYS A 61 8.76 -18.14 14.31
CA LYS A 61 9.85 -18.74 13.52
C LYS A 61 9.35 -19.73 12.47
N GLY A 62 8.35 -20.55 12.82
CA GLY A 62 7.72 -21.47 11.88
C GLY A 62 6.91 -20.79 10.78
N ALA A 63 6.29 -19.64 11.05
CA ALA A 63 5.59 -18.87 10.02
C ALA A 63 6.57 -18.23 9.03
N LEU A 64 7.72 -17.74 9.52
CA LEU A 64 8.81 -17.25 8.67
C LEU A 64 9.38 -18.37 7.79
N LEU A 65 9.70 -19.54 8.37
CA LEU A 65 10.19 -20.69 7.62
C LEU A 65 9.20 -21.15 6.54
N ARG A 66 7.90 -21.22 6.86
CA ARG A 66 6.89 -21.56 5.86
C ARG A 66 6.82 -20.54 4.74
N LYS A 67 6.91 -19.24 5.04
CA LYS A 67 6.94 -18.19 4.02
C LYS A 67 8.17 -18.31 3.13
N GLU A 68 9.34 -18.58 3.69
CA GLU A 68 10.58 -18.80 2.92
C GLU A 68 10.45 -20.03 2.00
N LEU A 69 9.94 -21.15 2.52
CA LEU A 69 9.71 -22.35 1.73
C LEU A 69 8.70 -22.13 0.61
N THR A 70 7.57 -21.45 0.88
CA THR A 70 6.58 -21.12 -0.15
C THR A 70 7.12 -20.09 -1.16
N ALA A 71 7.99 -19.17 -0.76
CA ALA A 71 8.59 -18.19 -1.66
C ALA A 71 9.66 -18.81 -2.57
N LEU A 72 10.39 -19.82 -2.09
CA LEU A 72 11.40 -20.56 -2.86
C LEU A 72 10.79 -21.66 -3.75
N GLN A 73 9.63 -22.18 -3.36
CA GLN A 73 8.94 -23.27 -4.03
C GLN A 73 7.49 -22.87 -4.32
N GLU A 74 7.30 -22.34 -5.53
CA GLU A 74 5.97 -22.00 -6.08
C GLU A 74 5.05 -23.23 -6.17
N ALA A 75 5.66 -24.42 -6.20
CA ALA A 75 4.98 -25.68 -6.08
C ALA A 75 5.69 -26.62 -5.09
N PRO A 76 4.94 -27.55 -4.43
CA PRO A 76 5.54 -28.54 -3.54
C PRO A 76 6.69 -29.30 -4.21
N PRO A 77 7.74 -29.68 -3.47
CA PRO A 77 8.79 -30.56 -4.00
C PRO A 77 8.17 -31.81 -4.61
N GLY A 78 8.40 -32.03 -5.92
CA GLY A 78 7.81 -33.15 -6.68
C GLY A 78 6.52 -32.84 -7.43
N TYR A 79 6.03 -31.59 -7.41
CA TYR A 79 4.94 -31.15 -8.27
C TYR A 79 5.48 -30.78 -9.65
N ASP A 80 5.06 -31.53 -10.67
CA ASP A 80 5.32 -31.25 -12.07
C ASP A 80 4.02 -30.80 -12.75
N PRO A 81 3.87 -29.51 -13.10
CA PRO A 81 2.67 -29.00 -13.75
C PRO A 81 2.43 -29.60 -15.15
N GLU A 82 3.43 -30.21 -15.77
CA GLU A 82 3.27 -30.86 -17.07
C GLU A 82 2.50 -32.19 -16.98
N LEU A 83 2.57 -32.89 -15.84
CA LEU A 83 1.89 -34.18 -15.64
C LEU A 83 0.37 -34.03 -15.46
N ASP A 84 -0.09 -32.88 -14.96
CA ASP A 84 -1.51 -32.60 -14.74
C ASP A 84 -2.19 -31.98 -15.98
N ALA A 85 -1.43 -31.76 -17.06
CA ALA A 85 -1.93 -31.31 -18.35
C ALA A 85 -2.76 -32.43 -19.01
N LYS A 86 -4.02 -32.58 -18.57
CA LYS A 86 -4.97 -33.50 -19.21
C LYS A 86 -5.00 -33.23 -20.73
N PRO A 87 -4.92 -34.27 -21.57
CA PRO A 87 -4.92 -34.09 -23.01
C PRO A 87 -6.18 -33.34 -23.45
N LYS A 88 -6.00 -32.18 -24.09
CA LYS A 88 -7.11 -31.35 -24.58
C LYS A 88 -8.03 -32.18 -25.46
N THR A 89 -9.32 -32.20 -25.13
CA THR A 89 -10.34 -32.93 -25.90
C THR A 89 -10.45 -32.35 -27.32
N LYS A 90 -10.96 -33.16 -28.27
CA LYS A 90 -11.11 -32.75 -29.68
C LYS A 90 -11.94 -31.46 -29.85
N SER A 91 -12.92 -31.24 -28.98
CA SER A 91 -13.75 -30.02 -28.98
C SER A 91 -12.97 -28.78 -28.54
N VAL A 92 -12.12 -28.89 -27.51
CA VAL A 92 -11.27 -27.80 -27.03
C VAL A 92 -10.29 -27.36 -28.13
N LYS A 93 -9.60 -28.31 -28.79
CA LYS A 93 -8.69 -28.00 -29.91
C LYS A 93 -9.40 -27.30 -31.09
N ARG A 94 -10.65 -27.69 -31.40
CA ARG A 94 -11.45 -27.06 -32.48
C ARG A 94 -11.85 -25.62 -32.12
N ASN A 95 -12.19 -25.37 -30.86
CA ASN A 95 -12.56 -24.05 -30.37
C ASN A 95 -11.35 -23.11 -30.32
N GLU A 96 -10.18 -23.60 -29.89
CA GLU A 96 -8.91 -22.85 -29.92
C GLU A 96 -8.56 -22.43 -31.35
N ARG A 97 -8.58 -23.37 -32.30
CA ARG A 97 -8.33 -23.07 -33.73
C ARG A 97 -9.32 -22.06 -34.32
N LYS A 98 -10.57 -22.06 -33.86
CA LYS A 98 -11.58 -21.06 -34.27
C LYS A 98 -11.30 -19.68 -33.68
N LYS A 99 -10.79 -19.62 -32.45
CA LYS A 99 -10.41 -18.39 -31.76
C LYS A 99 -9.16 -17.76 -32.39
N GLU A 100 -8.14 -18.57 -32.67
CA GLU A 100 -6.92 -18.15 -33.38
C GLU A 100 -7.23 -17.57 -34.77
N LYS A 101 -8.09 -18.25 -35.55
CA LYS A 101 -8.54 -17.74 -36.86
C LYS A 101 -9.31 -16.42 -36.78
N ARG A 102 -10.02 -16.16 -35.68
CA ARG A 102 -10.74 -14.91 -35.45
C ARG A 102 -9.82 -13.76 -35.04
N GLN A 103 -8.67 -14.05 -34.44
CA GLN A 103 -7.68 -13.06 -34.03
C GLN A 103 -6.73 -12.67 -35.17
N GLN A 104 -6.64 -13.49 -36.22
CA GLN A 104 -5.87 -13.20 -37.44
C GLN A 104 -6.64 -12.39 -38.50
N VAL A 105 -7.89 -12.01 -38.22
CA VAL A 105 -8.73 -11.12 -39.05
C VAL A 105 -8.86 -9.79 -38.35
#